data_AF-A0A964V235-F1
#
_entry.id   AF-A0A964V235-F1
#
_cell.length_a   1.000
_cell.length_b   1.000
_cell.length_c   1.000
_cell.angle_alpha   90.00
_cell.angle_beta   90.00
_cell.angle_gamma   90.00
#
_symmetry.space_group_name_H-M   'P 1'
#
loop_
_entity.id
_entity.type
_entity.pdbx_description
1 polymer ?
#
loop_
_entity_poly.entity_id
_entity_poly.type
_entity_poly.pdbx_seq_one_letter_code
_entity_poly.pdbx_strand_id
1 'polypeptide(L)'
;MRQIGNDQVGVLEVEVRGGLTVGESATISELLAQEQSAFVRGAQIADAIAKEEEISLTEAFQLIENAIAGRALEPDADAIRVRHAERIAEVARVYAKAGQANLEATVTALVRSRCNLPAWTLDDTRKMDKPLFDGLWQLAQDEQAAEDLPSTPPTEEELGKPQPVKPTGNKRTGRHSSGN
;
A
#
# COMPACT_ATOMS: atom_id res chain seq x y z
N MET A 1 14.00 5.39 16.28
CA MET A 1 14.67 6.12 15.19
C MET A 1 15.46 5.14 14.35
N ARG A 2 15.50 5.33 13.03
CA ARG A 2 16.32 4.57 12.07
C ARG A 2 17.23 5.54 11.31
N GLN A 3 18.48 5.15 11.12
CA GLN A 3 19.42 5.89 10.28
C GLN A 3 19.39 5.34 8.85
N ILE A 4 19.25 6.23 7.87
CA ILE A 4 19.16 5.91 6.44
C ILE A 4 20.20 6.75 5.70
N GLY A 5 21.04 6.10 4.88
CA GLY A 5 22.11 6.76 4.13
C GLY A 5 23.50 6.30 4.55
N ASN A 6 24.52 7.09 4.20
CA ASN A 6 25.92 6.84 4.52
C ASN A 6 26.74 8.14 4.45
N ASP A 7 28.03 8.07 4.79
CA ASP A 7 28.91 9.24 4.86
C ASP A 7 29.06 10.00 3.53
N GLN A 8 28.79 9.37 2.38
CA GLN A 8 28.92 10.00 1.06
C GLN A 8 27.69 10.81 0.66
N VAL A 9 26.50 10.35 1.03
CA VAL A 9 25.21 10.96 0.63
C VAL A 9 24.51 11.66 1.80
N GLY A 10 25.11 11.61 2.99
CA GLY A 10 24.49 12.06 4.24
C GLY A 10 23.65 10.97 4.90
N VAL A 11 23.30 11.21 6.17
CA VAL A 11 22.50 10.29 6.99
C VAL A 11 21.24 11.02 7.45
N LEU A 12 20.08 10.42 7.16
CA LEU A 12 18.78 10.83 7.68
C LEU A 12 18.45 10.04 8.93
N GLU A 13 17.98 10.73 9.97
CA GLU A 13 17.40 10.12 11.15
C GLU A 13 15.87 10.19 11.06
N VAL A 14 15.23 9.05 10.85
CA VAL A 14 13.79 8.99 10.59
C VAL A 14 13.08 8.22 11.71
N GLU A 15 11.93 8.73 12.12
CA GLU A 15 11.09 8.07 13.12
C GLU A 15 10.50 6.76 12.58
N VAL A 16 10.46 5.72 13.43
CA VAL A 16 9.79 4.45 13.17
C VAL A 16 8.53 4.43 14.04
N ARG A 17 7.37 4.19 13.44
CA ARG A 17 6.04 4.41 14.07
C ARG A 17 5.20 3.14 14.25
N GLY A 18 5.59 2.02 13.65
CA GLY A 18 4.77 0.80 13.59
C GLY A 18 3.57 0.92 12.63
N GLY A 19 3.67 1.78 11.63
CA GLY A 19 2.63 2.06 10.65
C GLY A 19 2.83 3.37 9.88
N LEU A 20 2.06 3.53 8.81
CA LEU A 20 1.89 4.78 8.09
C LEU A 20 0.79 5.60 8.77
N THR A 21 1.07 6.88 8.99
CA THR A 21 0.04 7.77 9.53
C THR A 21 -1.05 8.05 8.48
N VAL A 22 -2.26 8.38 8.93
CA VAL A 22 -3.35 8.81 8.04
C VAL A 22 -2.92 9.98 7.12
N GLY A 23 -2.10 10.91 7.64
CA GLY A 23 -1.57 12.03 6.86
C GLY A 23 -0.58 11.59 5.78
N GLU A 24 0.26 10.59 6.06
CA GLU A 24 1.15 9.98 5.06
C GLU A 24 0.33 9.30 3.96
N SER A 25 -0.65 8.47 4.33
CA SER A 25 -1.54 7.79 3.37
C SER A 25 -2.37 8.75 2.51
N ALA A 26 -2.86 9.85 3.11
CA ALA A 26 -3.58 10.90 2.37
C ALA A 26 -2.66 11.62 1.36
N THR A 27 -1.43 11.93 1.77
CA THR A 27 -0.43 12.57 0.90
C THR A 27 -0.06 11.67 -0.28
N ILE A 28 0.12 10.36 -0.04
CA ILE A 28 0.38 9.38 -1.11
C ILE A 28 -0.78 9.38 -2.10
N SER A 29 -2.01 9.32 -1.60
CA SER A 29 -3.21 9.31 -2.45
C SER A 29 -3.35 10.58 -3.30
N GLU A 30 -3.05 11.74 -2.72
CA GLU A 30 -3.05 13.03 -3.44
C GLU A 30 -2.01 13.06 -4.56
N LEU A 31 -0.78 12.61 -4.28
CA LEU A 31 0.30 12.56 -5.27
C LEU A 31 -0.01 11.61 -6.44
N LEU A 32 -0.78 10.54 -6.18
CA LEU A 32 -1.19 9.58 -7.20
C LEU A 32 -2.48 9.96 -7.94
N ALA A 33 -3.26 10.93 -7.45
CA ALA A 33 -4.57 11.28 -8.01
C ALA A 33 -4.52 11.74 -9.48
N GLN A 34 -3.36 12.24 -9.92
CA GLN A 34 -3.15 12.70 -11.30
C GLN A 34 -2.67 11.58 -12.24
N GLU A 35 -2.29 10.41 -11.72
CA GLU A 35 -1.85 9.31 -12.55
C GLU A 35 -3.04 8.58 -13.18
N GLN A 36 -2.92 8.28 -14.47
CA GLN A 36 -3.92 7.46 -15.15
C GLN A 36 -3.91 6.07 -14.52
N SER A 37 -5.10 5.56 -14.18
CA SER A 37 -5.23 4.22 -13.58
C SER A 37 -4.64 3.16 -14.51
N ALA A 38 -3.50 2.60 -14.11
CA ALA A 38 -2.85 1.50 -14.81
C ALA A 38 -3.79 0.31 -14.99
N PHE A 39 -4.66 0.09 -14.00
CA PHE A 39 -5.69 -0.95 -14.03
C PHE A 39 -6.68 -0.75 -15.19
N VAL A 40 -7.12 0.49 -15.45
CA VAL A 40 -8.05 0.77 -16.56
C VAL A 40 -7.39 0.45 -17.90
N ARG A 41 -6.11 0.82 -18.09
CA ARG A 41 -5.41 0.52 -19.34
C ARG A 41 -5.15 -0.99 -19.50
N GLY A 42 -4.78 -1.67 -18.42
CA GLY A 42 -4.66 -3.13 -18.38
C GLY A 42 -5.97 -3.83 -18.76
N ALA A 43 -7.09 -3.38 -18.19
CA ALA A 43 -8.42 -3.91 -18.48
C ALA A 43 -8.85 -3.73 -19.94
N GLN A 44 -8.55 -2.58 -20.54
CA GLN A 44 -8.84 -2.32 -21.95
C GLN A 44 -8.08 -3.29 -22.87
N ILE A 45 -6.81 -3.56 -22.56
CA ILE A 45 -5.98 -4.47 -23.35
C ILE A 45 -6.42 -5.92 -23.14
N ALA A 46 -6.76 -6.31 -21.91
CA ALA A 46 -7.30 -7.63 -21.60
C ALA A 46 -8.64 -7.88 -22.33
N ASP A 47 -9.55 -6.90 -22.35
CA ASP A 47 -10.82 -6.98 -23.08
C ASP A 47 -10.64 -7.12 -24.60
N ALA A 48 -9.66 -6.41 -25.17
CA ALA A 48 -9.33 -6.54 -26.59
C ALA A 48 -8.81 -7.95 -26.94
N ILE A 49 -7.88 -8.49 -26.13
CA ILE A 49 -7.34 -9.84 -26.33
C ILE A 49 -8.43 -10.89 -26.15
N ALA A 50 -9.28 -10.75 -25.12
CA ALA A 50 -10.39 -11.66 -24.87
C ALA A 50 -11.34 -11.77 -26.06
N LYS A 51 -11.69 -10.64 -26.68
CA LYS A 51 -12.56 -10.61 -27.86
C LYS A 51 -11.91 -11.18 -29.12
N GLU A 52 -10.63 -10.91 -29.35
CA GLU A 52 -9.92 -11.35 -30.56
C GLU A 52 -9.57 -12.85 -30.53
N GLU A 53 -9.35 -13.40 -29.33
CA GLU A 53 -8.95 -14.81 -29.13
C GLU A 53 -10.10 -15.70 -28.64
N GLU A 54 -11.30 -15.14 -28.51
CA GLU A 54 -12.52 -15.81 -28.03
C GLU A 54 -12.35 -16.49 -26.65
N ILE A 55 -11.53 -15.90 -25.78
CA ILE A 55 -11.32 -16.33 -24.40
C ILE A 55 -12.05 -15.42 -23.40
N SER A 56 -12.19 -15.86 -22.16
CA SER A 56 -12.75 -15.01 -21.12
C SER A 56 -11.82 -13.85 -20.76
N LEU A 57 -12.40 -12.75 -20.28
CA LEU A 57 -11.63 -11.60 -19.78
C LEU A 57 -10.66 -12.00 -18.66
N THR A 58 -11.06 -12.94 -17.79
CA THR A 58 -10.22 -13.46 -16.71
C THR A 58 -8.99 -14.21 -17.26
N GLU A 59 -9.17 -15.04 -18.28
CA GLU A 59 -8.06 -15.75 -18.93
C GLU A 59 -7.10 -14.77 -19.62
N ALA A 60 -7.62 -13.75 -20.31
CA ALA A 60 -6.79 -12.71 -20.91
C ALA A 60 -5.99 -11.94 -19.85
N PHE A 61 -6.60 -11.61 -18.71
CA PHE A 61 -5.89 -10.99 -17.58
C PHE A 61 -4.79 -11.89 -17.02
N GLN A 62 -5.09 -13.16 -16.76
CA GLN A 62 -4.11 -14.12 -16.23
C GLN A 62 -2.95 -14.33 -17.21
N LEU A 63 -3.23 -14.37 -18.51
CA LEU A 63 -2.21 -14.45 -19.55
C LEU A 63 -1.27 -13.24 -19.51
N ILE A 64 -1.83 -12.03 -19.42
CA ILE A 64 -1.04 -10.79 -19.30
C ILE A 64 -0.19 -10.81 -18.03
N GLU A 65 -0.80 -11.13 -16.88
CA GLU A 65 -0.09 -11.18 -15.59
C GLU A 65 1.05 -12.21 -15.58
N ASN A 66 0.77 -13.42 -16.06
CA ASN A 66 1.77 -14.49 -16.12
C ASN A 66 2.90 -14.14 -17.10
N ALA A 67 2.58 -13.51 -18.24
CA ALA A 67 3.58 -13.05 -19.20
C ALA A 67 4.47 -11.95 -18.61
N ILE A 68 3.89 -10.97 -17.91
CA ILE A 68 4.66 -9.89 -17.26
C ILE A 68 5.52 -10.43 -16.12
N ALA A 69 4.98 -11.38 -15.33
CA ALA A 69 5.68 -12.02 -14.23
C ALA A 69 6.75 -13.03 -14.68
N GLY A 70 6.89 -13.29 -15.99
CA GLY A 70 7.82 -14.28 -16.53
C GLY A 70 7.50 -15.71 -16.12
N ARG A 71 6.23 -16.01 -15.81
CA ARG A 71 5.77 -17.36 -15.47
C ARG A 71 5.60 -18.20 -16.73
N ALA A 72 5.82 -19.50 -16.61
CA ALA A 72 5.58 -20.43 -17.70
C ALA A 72 4.09 -20.41 -18.10
N LEU A 73 3.84 -20.41 -19.42
CA LEU A 73 2.52 -20.47 -20.01
C LEU A 73 2.34 -21.82 -20.70
N GLU A 74 1.10 -22.30 -20.71
CA GLU A 74 0.70 -23.44 -21.54
C GLU A 74 0.89 -23.10 -23.03
N PRO A 75 1.13 -24.09 -23.90
CA PRO A 75 1.47 -23.85 -25.32
C PRO A 75 0.48 -22.93 -26.05
N ASP A 76 -0.82 -23.10 -25.82
CA ASP A 76 -1.87 -22.30 -26.46
C ASP A 76 -1.85 -20.84 -25.96
N ALA A 77 -1.63 -20.65 -24.65
CA ALA A 77 -1.49 -19.33 -24.04
C ALA A 77 -0.18 -18.63 -24.48
N ASP A 78 0.90 -19.39 -24.67
CA ASP A 78 2.16 -18.82 -25.19
C ASP A 78 2.00 -18.37 -26.65
N ALA A 79 1.27 -19.12 -27.47
CA ALA A 79 0.95 -18.71 -28.84
C ALA A 79 0.13 -17.40 -28.88
N ILE A 80 -0.85 -17.25 -27.99
CA ILE A 80 -1.61 -16.00 -27.80
C ILE A 80 -0.66 -14.87 -27.35
N ARG A 81 0.19 -15.11 -26.35
CA ARG A 81 1.18 -14.14 -25.86
C ARG A 81 2.07 -13.63 -26.98
N VAL A 82 2.56 -14.52 -27.86
CA VAL A 82 3.42 -14.13 -28.99
C VAL A 82 2.66 -13.22 -29.97
N ARG A 83 1.39 -13.51 -30.28
CA ARG A 83 0.56 -12.65 -31.15
C ARG A 83 0.32 -11.26 -30.56
N HIS A 84 0.12 -11.18 -29.25
CA HIS A 84 -0.20 -9.92 -28.54
C HIS A 84 0.98 -9.31 -27.79
N ALA A 85 2.21 -9.71 -28.12
CA ALA A 85 3.40 -9.35 -27.35
C ALA A 85 3.58 -7.84 -27.16
N GLU A 86 3.29 -7.03 -28.19
CA GLU A 86 3.38 -5.57 -28.11
C GLU A 86 2.37 -4.96 -27.13
N ARG A 87 1.12 -5.44 -27.15
CA ARG A 87 0.06 -5.01 -26.24
C ARG A 87 0.38 -5.41 -24.80
N ILE A 88 0.89 -6.63 -24.60
CA ILE A 88 1.33 -7.11 -23.28
C ILE A 88 2.51 -6.27 -22.77
N ALA A 89 3.49 -5.95 -23.63
CA ALA A 89 4.60 -5.08 -23.29
C ALA A 89 4.15 -3.63 -22.98
N GLU A 90 3.06 -3.16 -23.59
CA GLU A 90 2.42 -1.90 -23.21
C GLU A 90 1.88 -1.96 -21.78
N VAL A 91 1.12 -3.00 -21.42
CA VAL A 91 0.62 -3.19 -20.05
C VAL A 91 1.78 -3.24 -19.06
N ALA A 92 2.85 -3.98 -19.39
CA ALA A 92 4.05 -4.06 -18.55
C ALA A 92 4.65 -2.67 -18.27
N ARG A 93 4.77 -1.82 -19.30
CA ARG A 93 5.28 -0.45 -19.15
C ARG A 93 4.37 0.43 -18.30
N VAL A 94 3.06 0.30 -18.48
CA VAL A 94 2.06 1.05 -17.69
C VAL A 94 2.12 0.64 -16.22
N TYR A 95 2.22 -0.65 -15.94
CA TYR A 95 2.34 -1.18 -14.58
C TYR A 95 3.65 -0.77 -13.92
N ALA A 96 4.76 -0.85 -14.65
CA ALA A 96 6.06 -0.38 -14.18
C ALA A 96 6.04 1.12 -13.86
N LYS A 97 5.42 1.95 -14.70
CA LYS A 97 5.26 3.38 -14.46
C LYS A 97 4.42 3.65 -13.20
N ALA A 98 3.29 2.96 -13.04
CA ALA A 98 2.45 3.12 -11.85
C ALA A 98 3.16 2.65 -10.57
N GLY A 99 3.91 1.55 -10.64
CA GLY A 99 4.76 1.08 -9.55
C GLY A 99 5.77 2.15 -9.15
N GLN A 100 6.52 2.69 -10.12
CA GLN A 100 7.49 3.75 -9.88
C GLN A 100 6.84 5.01 -9.28
N ALA A 101 5.68 5.44 -9.80
CA ALA A 101 4.94 6.58 -9.25
C ALA A 101 4.54 6.34 -7.79
N ASN A 102 4.11 5.12 -7.44
CA ASN A 102 3.79 4.75 -6.07
C ASN A 102 5.01 4.79 -5.14
N LEU A 103 6.16 4.31 -5.61
CA LEU A 103 7.43 4.39 -4.87
C LEU A 103 7.79 5.85 -4.58
N GLU A 104 7.79 6.70 -5.62
CA GLU A 104 8.12 8.12 -5.52
C GLU A 104 7.13 8.86 -4.59
N ALA A 105 5.84 8.61 -4.71
CA ALA A 105 4.81 9.21 -3.86
C ALA A 105 5.01 8.83 -2.39
N THR A 106 5.29 7.55 -2.12
CA THR A 106 5.51 7.04 -0.76
C THR A 106 6.74 7.68 -0.12
N VAL A 107 7.88 7.68 -0.81
CA VAL A 107 9.11 8.31 -0.31
C VAL A 107 8.89 9.81 -0.08
N THR A 108 8.23 10.50 -1.02
CA THR A 108 7.91 11.93 -0.89
C THR A 108 7.05 12.21 0.34
N ALA A 109 6.03 11.39 0.61
CA ALA A 109 5.18 11.55 1.78
C ALA A 109 5.96 11.38 3.10
N LEU A 110 6.86 10.38 3.17
CA LEU A 110 7.71 10.17 4.34
C LEU A 110 8.66 11.35 4.57
N VAL A 111 9.29 11.89 3.52
CA VAL A 111 10.18 13.06 3.64
C VAL A 111 9.40 14.27 4.14
N ARG A 112 8.22 14.55 3.56
CA ARG A 112 7.38 15.67 3.99
C ARG A 112 7.00 15.56 5.47
N SER A 113 6.55 14.38 5.88
CA SER A 113 6.04 14.11 7.23
C SER A 113 7.14 14.01 8.27
N ARG A 114 8.16 13.17 8.03
CA ARG A 114 9.10 12.72 9.05
C ARG A 114 10.41 13.50 9.06
N CYS A 115 10.81 14.07 7.92
CA CYS A 115 11.98 14.95 7.84
C CYS A 115 11.61 16.44 8.00
N ASN A 116 10.33 16.75 8.22
CA ASN A 116 9.81 18.12 8.35
C ASN A 116 10.14 19.01 7.13
N LEU A 117 10.04 18.44 5.93
CA LEU A 117 10.27 19.12 4.65
C LEU A 117 8.98 19.20 3.83
N PRO A 118 7.96 19.96 4.25
CA PRO A 118 6.62 19.94 3.64
C PRO A 118 6.61 20.40 2.17
N ALA A 119 7.59 21.21 1.76
CA ALA A 119 7.73 21.70 0.39
C ALA A 119 8.41 20.70 -0.56
N TRP A 120 8.92 19.57 -0.07
CA TRP A 120 9.60 18.56 -0.89
C TRP A 120 8.69 18.03 -1.99
N THR A 121 9.17 17.96 -3.22
CA THR A 121 8.37 17.58 -4.39
C THR A 121 8.72 16.18 -4.93
N LEU A 122 7.90 15.66 -5.84
CA LEU A 122 8.24 14.43 -6.57
C LEU A 122 9.53 14.58 -7.39
N ASP A 123 9.79 15.78 -7.92
CA ASP A 123 11.01 16.07 -8.69
C ASP A 123 12.26 16.02 -7.79
N ASP A 124 12.16 16.51 -6.56
CA ASP A 124 13.23 16.40 -5.57
C ASP A 124 13.49 14.92 -5.22
N THR A 125 12.44 14.13 -5.04
CA THR A 125 12.56 12.68 -4.80
C THR A 125 13.25 11.94 -5.95
N ARG A 126 13.00 12.31 -7.21
CA ARG A 126 13.67 11.71 -8.38
C ARG A 126 15.16 12.03 -8.45
N LYS A 127 15.59 13.12 -7.82
CA LYS A 127 16.99 13.56 -7.77
C LYS A 127 17.69 13.11 -6.49
N MET A 128 16.98 12.46 -5.57
CA MET A 128 17.53 11.92 -4.34
C MET A 128 18.56 10.82 -4.62
N ASP A 129 19.62 10.77 -3.83
CA ASP A 129 20.59 9.68 -3.89
C ASP A 129 19.94 8.33 -3.58
N LYS A 130 20.27 7.33 -4.41
CA LYS A 130 19.68 5.99 -4.35
C LYS A 130 19.70 5.34 -2.94
N PRO A 131 20.79 5.42 -2.14
CA PRO A 131 20.80 4.84 -0.79
C PRO A 131 19.76 5.45 0.16
N LEU A 132 19.45 6.75 0.00
CA LEU A 132 18.43 7.42 0.80
C LEU A 132 17.03 7.01 0.35
N PHE A 133 16.81 6.98 -0.98
CA PHE A 133 15.54 6.56 -1.57
C PHE A 133 15.19 5.12 -1.17
N ASP A 134 16.12 4.18 -1.41
CA ASP A 134 15.93 2.77 -1.11
C ASP A 134 15.67 2.54 0.40
N GLY A 135 16.39 3.25 1.26
CA GLY A 135 16.21 3.13 2.71
C GLY A 135 14.89 3.69 3.22
N LEU A 136 14.40 4.80 2.66
CA LEU A 136 13.08 5.35 2.97
C LEU A 136 11.95 4.45 2.44
N TRP A 137 12.11 3.90 1.24
CA TRP A 137 11.17 2.93 0.70
C TRP A 137 11.13 1.66 1.54
N GLN A 138 12.29 1.14 1.98
CA GLN A 138 12.34 -0.02 2.88
C GLN A 138 11.66 0.29 4.21
N LEU A 139 11.87 1.47 4.78
CA LEU A 139 11.15 1.89 5.98
C LEU A 139 9.64 1.83 5.76
N ALA A 140 9.12 2.37 4.66
CA ALA A 140 7.68 2.33 4.39
C ALA A 140 7.14 0.89 4.29
N GLN A 141 7.87 -0.02 3.65
CA GLN A 141 7.49 -1.44 3.58
C GLN A 141 7.48 -2.09 4.97
N ASP A 142 8.47 -1.81 5.81
CA ASP A 142 8.55 -2.34 7.17
C ASP A 142 7.37 -1.82 8.03
N GLU A 143 6.97 -0.55 7.85
CA GLU A 143 5.83 0.06 8.56
C GLU A 143 4.50 -0.56 8.11
N GLN A 144 4.29 -0.76 6.82
CA GLN A 144 3.10 -1.44 6.28
C GLN A 144 3.01 -2.89 6.77
N ALA A 145 4.14 -3.62 6.76
CA ALA A 145 4.19 -4.98 7.29
C ALA A 145 3.92 -5.05 8.80
N ALA A 146 4.22 -3.99 9.55
CA ALA A 146 3.91 -3.91 10.99
C ALA A 146 2.42 -3.66 11.26
N GLU A 147 1.69 -3.05 10.33
CA GLU A 147 0.24 -2.87 10.41
C GLU A 147 -0.55 -4.15 10.12
N ASP A 148 0.04 -5.07 9.34
CA ASP A 148 -0.52 -6.41 9.09
C ASP A 148 -0.49 -7.25 10.37
N LEU A 149 -1.46 -6.98 11.26
CA LEU A 149 -1.75 -7.85 12.40
C LEU A 149 -2.24 -9.21 11.86
N PRO A 150 -1.72 -10.34 12.39
CA PRO A 150 -2.27 -11.63 12.04
C PRO A 150 -3.76 -11.63 12.36
N SER A 151 -4.59 -11.76 11.33
CA SER A 151 -6.05 -11.84 11.41
C SER A 151 -6.46 -13.21 11.96
N THR A 152 -5.98 -13.56 13.14
CA THR A 152 -6.59 -14.64 13.92
C THR A 152 -7.78 -13.99 14.63
N PRO A 153 -9.03 -14.34 14.30
CA PRO A 153 -10.14 -13.92 15.14
C PRO A 153 -9.84 -14.41 16.58
N PRO A 154 -9.96 -13.54 17.60
CA PRO A 154 -9.73 -13.95 18.98
C PRO A 154 -10.62 -15.17 19.26
N THR A 155 -10.02 -16.22 19.81
CA THR A 155 -10.77 -17.42 20.16
C THR A 155 -11.73 -17.10 21.30
N GLU A 156 -12.83 -17.85 21.40
CA GLU A 156 -13.87 -17.68 22.42
C GLU A 156 -13.33 -17.76 23.86
N GLU A 157 -12.12 -18.31 24.04
CA GLU A 157 -11.38 -18.40 25.31
C GLU A 157 -10.73 -17.06 25.73
N GLU A 158 -10.41 -16.16 24.79
CA GLU A 158 -9.80 -14.84 25.06
C GLU A 158 -10.86 -13.77 25.37
N LEU A 159 -12.09 -13.96 24.90
CA LEU A 159 -13.26 -13.11 25.17
C LEU A 159 -13.89 -13.41 26.53
N GLY A 160 -13.03 -13.50 27.57
CA GLY A 160 -13.35 -13.94 28.92
C GLY A 160 -14.80 -13.66 29.33
N LYS A 161 -15.55 -14.74 29.59
CA LYS A 161 -16.96 -14.69 30.02
C LYS A 161 -17.12 -13.58 31.06
N PRO A 162 -18.07 -12.64 30.87
CA PRO A 162 -18.28 -11.58 31.85
C PRO A 162 -18.54 -12.23 33.21
N GLN A 163 -17.62 -12.03 34.15
CA GLN A 163 -17.84 -12.51 35.51
C GLN A 163 -19.07 -11.79 36.06
N PRO A 164 -20.05 -12.51 36.63
CA PRO A 164 -21.21 -11.87 37.21
C PRO A 164 -20.73 -10.98 38.36
N VAL A 165 -20.94 -9.68 38.20
CA VAL A 165 -20.66 -8.66 39.19
C VAL A 165 -21.42 -9.03 40.47
N LYS A 166 -20.71 -9.31 41.56
CA LYS A 166 -21.31 -9.47 42.90
C LYS A 166 -22.05 -8.17 43.24
N PRO A 167 -23.35 -8.20 43.59
CA PRO A 167 -24.08 -7.00 43.95
C PRO A 167 -23.52 -6.44 45.26
N THR A 168 -22.79 -5.33 45.18
CA THR A 168 -22.42 -4.53 46.35
C THR A 168 -23.63 -3.71 46.78
N GLY A 169 -23.98 -3.82 48.05
CA GLY A 169 -25.19 -3.26 48.64
C GLY A 169 -25.34 -1.76 48.44
N ASN A 170 -26.55 -1.37 48.04
CA ASN A 170 -27.06 -0.01 47.96
C ASN A 170 -26.81 0.80 49.24
N LYS A 171 -26.02 1.87 49.14
CA LYS A 171 -26.19 3.06 50.01
C LYS A 171 -26.90 4.14 49.19
N ARG A 172 -28.21 4.27 49.43
CA ARG A 172 -29.07 5.37 48.93
C ARG A 172 -28.58 6.69 49.50
N THR A 173 -28.12 7.62 48.65
CA THR A 173 -28.00 9.04 48.97
C THR A 173 -29.27 9.76 48.54
N GLY A 174 -30.29 9.71 49.40
CA GLY A 174 -31.52 10.50 49.25
C GLY A 174 -31.39 11.82 50.00
N ARG A 175 -31.22 12.91 49.25
CA ARG A 175 -31.30 14.30 49.71
C ARG A 175 -32.76 14.61 50.08
N HIS A 176 -33.06 14.88 51.35
CA HIS A 176 -34.37 15.41 51.76
C HIS A 176 -34.23 16.84 52.29
N SER A 177 -34.99 17.71 51.63
CA SER A 177 -35.31 19.09 51.99
C SER A 177 -36.41 19.12 53.07
N SER A 178 -36.24 19.99 54.06
CA SER A 178 -37.28 20.71 54.84
C SER A 178 -36.53 21.78 55.66
N GLY A 179 -36.91 23.05 55.76
CA GLY A 179 -38.22 23.66 55.57
C GLY A 179 -38.95 23.81 56.90
N ASN A 180 -38.42 24.60 57.84
CA ASN A 180 -39.08 25.73 58.53
C ASN A 180 -38.09 26.41 59.50
#